data_AF-G2HFU2-F1
#
_entry.id   AF-G2HFU2-F1
#
_cell.length_a   1.000
_cell.length_b   1.000
_cell.length_c   1.000
_cell.angle_alpha   90.00
_cell.angle_beta   90.00
_cell.angle_gamma   90.00
#
_symmetry.space_group_name_H-M   'P 1'
#
loop_
_entity.id
_entity.type
_entity.pdbx_description
1 polymer ?
#
loop_
_entity_poly.entity_id
_entity_poly.type
_entity_poly.pdbx_seq_one_letter_code
_entity_poly.pdbx_strand_id
1 'polypeptide(L)'
;MRLAHRGCNVDTPVSTLTPVKTSEFENFKTKMVITSKKDYPLSKNFPYSLEHLQTSYCGLVRVDMRMLCLKSLRKLDLSHNHIKKLPATIGDLIHLQELNLNDNHLESFSVALCHSTLQKSLRSLELSKKKIKALPVQFCQLQELKNLKLDDNELIRFPCKIGQLINLRFLSAARNKLPFLPSEFRNLSLEYLDLFGNTFEQPKVLPVIKLQAPLTLLESSARTILHNRIPYGSHIIPFHLCQDLDTAKICVCGRFCLNSFIQGTTTMNLHSVAHTVVLVDNLGGTEAPIISYFCSLGCYVNSSDMLK
;
A
#
# COMPACT_ATOMS: atom_id res chain seq x y z
N MET A 1 68.20 -42.16 21.49
CA MET A 1 68.37 -42.43 22.93
C MET A 1 68.33 -41.10 23.68
N ARG A 2 67.39 -41.00 24.65
CA ARG A 2 67.36 -40.07 25.82
C ARG A 2 67.16 -38.57 25.53
N LEU A 3 65.99 -37.99 25.85
CA LEU A 3 65.55 -37.47 27.18
C LEU A 3 66.49 -36.36 27.68
N ALA A 4 66.08 -35.20 28.20
CA ALA A 4 64.78 -34.61 28.52
C ALA A 4 65.06 -33.13 28.87
N HIS A 5 64.13 -32.21 28.60
CA HIS A 5 64.04 -30.99 29.40
C HIS A 5 62.75 -30.99 30.21
N ARG A 6 62.96 -30.85 31.51
CA ARG A 6 61.99 -30.90 32.61
C ARG A 6 60.96 -29.80 32.50
N GLY A 7 59.72 -30.17 32.85
CA GLY A 7 58.62 -29.25 33.09
C GLY A 7 58.78 -28.40 34.35
N CYS A 8 58.03 -27.30 34.37
CA CYS A 8 57.41 -26.76 35.57
C CYS A 8 55.94 -26.51 35.25
N ASN A 9 55.10 -27.22 36.00
CA ASN A 9 53.65 -27.19 36.00
C ASN A 9 53.13 -25.81 36.38
N VAL A 10 52.17 -25.30 35.59
CA VAL A 10 51.09 -24.46 36.12
C VAL A 10 49.80 -25.11 35.62
N ASP A 11 49.23 -25.96 36.46
CA ASP A 11 47.93 -26.60 36.26
C ASP A 11 46.82 -25.55 36.41
N THR A 12 46.45 -24.90 35.32
CA THR A 12 45.09 -24.33 35.18
C THR A 12 44.25 -25.34 34.43
N PRO A 13 43.17 -25.89 35.01
CA PRO A 13 42.29 -26.76 34.27
C PRO A 13 41.61 -25.93 33.18
N VAL A 14 41.95 -26.21 31.93
CA VAL A 14 41.19 -25.74 30.77
C VAL A 14 39.79 -26.29 30.95
N SER A 15 38.86 -25.40 31.26
CA SER A 15 37.45 -25.75 31.44
C SER A 15 36.98 -26.43 30.16
N THR A 16 36.72 -27.73 30.25
CA THR A 16 36.04 -28.47 29.20
C THR A 16 34.69 -27.82 29.01
N LEU A 17 34.48 -27.18 27.86
CA LEU A 17 33.17 -26.71 27.44
C LEU A 17 32.24 -27.92 27.46
N THR A 18 31.44 -28.04 28.51
CA THR A 18 30.36 -29.01 28.56
C THR A 18 29.47 -28.75 27.36
N PRO A 19 29.09 -29.77 26.57
CA PRO A 19 28.11 -29.56 25.51
C PRO A 19 26.85 -28.99 26.17
N VAL A 20 26.43 -27.83 25.67
CA VAL A 20 25.24 -27.10 26.13
C VAL A 20 24.09 -28.09 26.19
N LYS A 21 23.49 -28.24 27.37
CA LYS A 21 22.33 -29.13 27.54
C LYS A 21 21.24 -28.65 26.60
N THR A 22 20.66 -29.57 25.83
CA THR A 22 19.52 -29.33 24.92
C THR A 22 18.28 -28.74 25.61
N SER A 23 18.30 -28.59 26.94
CA SER A 23 17.31 -27.88 27.75
C SER A 23 17.51 -26.35 27.86
N GLU A 24 18.58 -25.78 27.29
CA GLU A 24 18.81 -24.32 27.18
C GLU A 24 18.37 -23.73 25.82
N PHE A 25 17.73 -24.53 24.96
CA PHE A 25 16.90 -23.97 23.91
C PHE A 25 15.68 -23.32 24.57
N GLU A 26 15.81 -22.06 25.00
CA GLU A 26 14.65 -21.18 25.07
C GLU A 26 13.95 -21.33 23.72
N ASN A 27 12.74 -21.92 23.72
CA ASN A 27 11.89 -21.93 22.54
C ASN A 27 11.81 -20.49 22.03
N PHE A 28 12.54 -20.16 20.97
CA PHE A 28 12.60 -18.80 20.44
C PHE A 28 11.18 -18.41 20.11
N LYS A 29 10.60 -17.51 20.91
CA LYS A 29 9.20 -17.16 20.77
C LYS A 29 9.06 -16.40 19.46
N THR A 30 8.50 -17.06 18.44
CA THR A 30 8.27 -16.49 17.10
C THR A 30 6.92 -15.80 17.00
N LYS A 31 5.98 -16.14 17.88
CA LYS A 31 4.65 -15.53 17.95
C LYS A 31 4.33 -14.99 19.34
N MET A 32 3.84 -13.76 19.39
CA MET A 32 3.34 -13.13 20.61
C MET A 32 1.99 -12.45 20.33
N VAL A 33 1.02 -12.72 21.19
CA VAL A 33 -0.33 -12.18 21.10
C VAL A 33 -0.65 -11.49 22.42
N ILE A 34 -1.08 -10.24 22.33
CA ILE A 34 -1.48 -9.37 23.42
C ILE A 34 -2.83 -8.78 23.03
N THR A 35 -3.89 -9.14 23.75
CA THR A 35 -5.28 -8.73 23.46
C THR A 35 -5.90 -7.88 24.56
N SER A 36 -5.10 -7.48 25.55
CA SER A 36 -5.55 -6.62 26.63
C SER A 36 -4.41 -5.73 27.10
N LYS A 37 -4.76 -4.51 27.51
CA LYS A 37 -3.83 -3.54 28.09
C LYS A 37 -3.06 -4.10 29.29
N LYS A 38 -3.65 -5.01 30.07
CA LYS A 38 -3.02 -5.61 31.26
C LYS A 38 -1.84 -6.52 30.90
N ASP A 39 -1.90 -7.17 29.75
CA ASP A 39 -0.90 -8.14 29.29
C ASP A 39 0.23 -7.49 28.49
N TYR A 40 0.14 -6.17 28.28
CA TYR A 40 1.12 -5.42 27.52
C TYR A 40 2.42 -5.26 28.31
N PRO A 41 3.59 -5.66 27.75
CA PRO A 41 4.85 -5.62 28.48
C PRO A 41 5.36 -4.19 28.64
N LEU A 42 5.16 -3.61 29.82
CA LEU A 42 5.59 -2.23 30.13
C LEU A 42 7.10 -2.13 30.42
N SER A 43 7.67 -3.10 31.12
CA SER A 43 9.08 -3.09 31.55
C SER A 43 9.98 -4.08 30.80
N LYS A 44 9.40 -5.08 30.12
CA LYS A 44 10.14 -6.10 29.37
C LYS A 44 10.22 -5.73 27.88
N ASN A 45 11.36 -6.02 27.26
CA ASN A 45 11.50 -5.92 25.81
C ASN A 45 10.76 -7.07 25.11
N PHE A 46 10.38 -6.83 23.86
CA PHE A 46 9.87 -7.87 22.98
C PHE A 46 11.00 -8.83 22.58
N PRO A 47 10.77 -10.15 22.52
CA PRO A 47 11.77 -11.10 22.01
C PRO A 47 12.18 -10.76 20.57
N TYR A 48 13.49 -10.63 20.31
CA TYR A 48 14.01 -10.24 18.99
C TYR A 48 13.73 -11.28 17.88
N SER A 49 13.47 -12.54 18.26
CA SER A 49 13.12 -13.64 17.35
C SER A 49 11.67 -13.60 16.85
N LEU A 50 10.87 -12.61 17.26
CA LEU A 50 9.46 -12.54 16.86
C LEU A 50 9.31 -12.33 15.35
N GLU A 51 8.53 -13.22 14.74
CA GLU A 51 8.06 -13.10 13.37
C GLU A 51 6.60 -12.62 13.31
N HIS A 52 5.83 -12.85 14.37
CA HIS A 52 4.42 -12.53 14.47
C HIS A 52 4.13 -11.82 15.78
N LEU A 53 3.70 -10.56 15.69
CA LEU A 53 3.31 -9.77 16.84
C LEU A 53 1.89 -9.26 16.64
N GLN A 54 1.00 -9.66 17.53
CA GLN A 54 -0.35 -9.14 17.61
C GLN A 54 -0.52 -8.38 18.92
N THR A 55 -0.88 -7.11 18.83
CA THR A 55 -1.18 -6.24 19.95
C THR A 55 -2.50 -5.51 19.69
N SER A 56 -3.60 -6.18 20.00
CA SER A 56 -4.96 -5.67 19.79
C SER A 56 -5.59 -5.24 21.12
N TYR A 57 -6.55 -4.31 21.10
CA TYR A 57 -7.30 -3.87 22.30
C TYR A 57 -6.42 -3.40 23.48
N CYS A 58 -5.22 -2.90 23.18
CA CYS A 58 -4.27 -2.42 24.17
C CYS A 58 -4.44 -0.92 24.48
N GLY A 59 -5.29 -0.22 23.73
CA GLY A 59 -5.49 1.22 23.86
C GLY A 59 -4.27 2.03 23.44
N LEU A 60 -3.46 1.51 22.51
CA LEU A 60 -2.26 2.19 22.03
C LEU A 60 -2.63 3.43 21.23
N VAL A 61 -2.12 4.59 21.64
CA VAL A 61 -2.29 5.86 20.89
C VAL A 61 -1.22 6.06 19.82
N ARG A 62 -0.08 5.37 19.98
CA ARG A 62 1.07 5.39 19.08
C ARG A 62 1.67 3.99 18.99
N VAL A 63 2.32 3.70 17.87
CA VAL A 63 3.12 2.47 17.72
C VAL A 63 4.28 2.53 18.70
N ASP A 64 4.51 1.42 19.42
CA ASP A 64 5.65 1.32 20.33
C ASP A 64 6.94 1.12 19.51
N MET A 65 7.92 1.98 19.72
CA MET A 65 9.19 1.95 18.99
C MET A 65 9.96 0.65 19.21
N ARG A 66 9.75 -0.05 20.34
CA ARG A 66 10.38 -1.35 20.61
C ARG A 66 9.93 -2.42 19.60
N MET A 67 8.72 -2.32 19.06
CA MET A 67 8.22 -3.22 18.02
C MET A 67 8.95 -3.03 16.69
N LEU A 68 9.46 -1.81 16.45
CA LEU A 68 10.13 -1.43 15.20
C LEU A 68 11.60 -1.89 15.15
N CYS A 69 12.13 -2.34 16.29
CA CYS A 69 13.44 -2.98 16.39
C CYS A 69 13.41 -4.47 16.00
N LEU A 70 12.23 -5.07 15.81
CA LEU A 70 12.07 -6.50 15.52
C LEU A 70 12.32 -6.79 14.03
N LYS A 71 13.59 -6.97 13.65
CA LYS A 71 13.98 -7.12 12.23
C LYS A 71 13.46 -8.40 11.56
N SER A 72 13.16 -9.45 12.33
CA SER A 72 12.57 -10.70 11.82
C SER A 72 11.05 -10.64 11.66
N LEU A 73 10.40 -9.52 12.00
CA LEU A 73 8.96 -9.43 12.03
C LEU A 73 8.35 -9.50 10.62
N ARG A 74 7.46 -10.48 10.42
CA ARG A 74 6.74 -10.73 9.17
C ARG A 74 5.28 -10.30 9.25
N LYS A 75 4.66 -10.42 10.43
CA LYS A 75 3.26 -10.04 10.65
C LYS A 75 3.16 -9.12 11.87
N LEU A 76 2.58 -7.94 11.66
CA LEU A 76 2.29 -6.99 12.71
C LEU A 76 0.81 -6.67 12.70
N ASP A 77 0.11 -7.06 13.77
CA ASP A 77 -1.28 -6.73 14.00
C ASP A 77 -1.39 -5.73 15.14
N LEU A 78 -1.89 -4.54 14.81
CA LEU A 78 -2.13 -3.40 15.69
C LEU A 78 -3.61 -3.01 15.68
N SER A 79 -4.51 -3.93 15.30
CA SER A 79 -5.95 -3.70 15.19
C SER A 79 -6.60 -3.31 16.53
N HIS A 80 -7.74 -2.61 16.47
CA HIS A 80 -8.52 -2.21 17.65
C HIS A 80 -7.68 -1.44 18.69
N ASN A 81 -7.00 -0.40 18.22
CA ASN A 81 -6.24 0.54 19.05
C ASN A 81 -6.69 1.98 18.74
N HIS A 82 -5.93 2.98 19.19
CA HIS A 82 -6.22 4.40 18.99
C HIS A 82 -5.09 5.10 18.23
N ILE A 83 -4.40 4.37 17.35
CA ILE A 83 -3.23 4.87 16.62
C ILE A 83 -3.69 5.90 15.59
N LYS A 84 -3.21 7.13 15.73
CA LYS A 84 -3.55 8.25 14.82
C LYS A 84 -2.60 8.38 13.63
N LYS A 85 -1.33 8.01 13.82
CA LYS A 85 -0.28 8.14 12.80
C LYS A 85 0.68 6.97 12.90
N LEU A 86 1.14 6.49 11.75
CA LEU A 86 2.22 5.51 11.67
C LEU A 86 3.56 6.24 11.58
N PRO A 87 4.56 5.86 12.38
CA PRO A 87 5.90 6.40 12.25
C PRO A 87 6.56 5.88 10.96
N ALA A 88 7.38 6.70 10.31
CA ALA A 88 8.08 6.31 9.08
C ALA A 88 9.00 5.08 9.29
N THR A 89 9.50 4.89 10.51
CA THR A 89 10.38 3.79 10.92
C THR A 89 9.72 2.40 10.86
N ILE A 90 8.39 2.30 10.74
CA ILE A 90 7.76 1.01 10.39
C ILE A 90 8.22 0.52 9.01
N GLY A 91 8.64 1.46 8.16
CA GLY A 91 9.26 1.20 6.87
C GLY A 91 10.63 0.53 6.94
N ASP A 92 11.25 0.43 8.13
CA ASP A 92 12.55 -0.22 8.34
C ASP A 92 12.43 -1.72 8.66
N LEU A 93 11.20 -2.25 8.68
CA LEU A 93 10.89 -3.67 8.89
C LEU A 93 10.97 -4.42 7.55
N ILE A 94 12.20 -4.78 7.17
CA ILE A 94 12.53 -5.35 5.84
C ILE A 94 11.80 -6.65 5.49
N HIS A 95 11.34 -7.40 6.50
CA HIS A 95 10.63 -8.67 6.32
C HIS A 95 9.13 -8.57 6.54
N LEU A 96 8.59 -7.37 6.82
CA LEU A 96 7.17 -7.20 7.11
C LEU A 96 6.34 -7.47 5.85
N GLN A 97 5.49 -8.47 5.94
CA GLN A 97 4.61 -8.94 4.86
C GLN A 97 3.14 -8.62 5.13
N GLU A 98 2.72 -8.64 6.40
CA GLU A 98 1.33 -8.40 6.77
C GLU A 98 1.26 -7.31 7.83
N LEU A 99 0.51 -6.25 7.53
CA LEU A 99 0.25 -5.15 8.45
C LEU A 99 -1.26 -4.99 8.63
N ASN A 100 -1.73 -5.35 9.81
CA ASN A 100 -3.12 -5.14 10.20
C ASN A 100 -3.23 -3.94 11.14
N LEU A 101 -4.05 -2.98 10.74
CA LEU A 101 -4.31 -1.79 11.51
C LEU A 101 -5.81 -1.48 11.58
N ASN A 102 -6.68 -2.45 11.30
CA ASN A 102 -8.13 -2.31 11.37
C ASN A 102 -8.59 -1.62 12.65
N ASP A 103 -9.62 -0.80 12.57
CA ASP A 103 -10.24 -0.14 13.74
C ASP A 103 -9.22 0.67 14.58
N ASN A 104 -8.67 1.69 13.92
CA ASN A 104 -7.77 2.69 14.50
C ASN A 104 -8.20 4.09 14.00
N HIS A 105 -7.61 5.15 14.54
CA HIS A 105 -7.96 6.54 14.19
C HIS A 105 -7.02 7.15 13.15
N LEU A 106 -6.56 6.36 12.17
CA LEU A 106 -5.56 6.79 11.19
C LEU A 106 -6.20 7.62 10.06
N GLU A 107 -6.04 8.93 10.11
CA GLU A 107 -6.65 9.85 9.12
C GLU A 107 -6.10 9.70 7.68
N SER A 108 -4.84 9.27 7.55
CA SER A 108 -4.18 9.15 6.24
C SER A 108 -3.07 8.11 6.25
N PHE A 109 -2.82 7.47 5.10
CA PHE A 109 -1.63 6.64 4.88
C PHE A 109 -0.43 7.52 4.49
N SER A 110 0.71 7.32 5.14
CA SER A 110 1.90 8.18 4.95
C SER A 110 2.67 7.83 3.68
N VAL A 111 3.00 8.84 2.88
CA VAL A 111 3.83 8.72 1.67
C VAL A 111 5.21 8.13 1.99
N ALA A 112 5.77 8.41 3.17
CA ALA A 112 7.07 7.87 3.57
C ALA A 112 7.09 6.33 3.61
N LEU A 113 5.96 5.69 3.96
CA LEU A 113 5.86 4.23 3.96
C LEU A 113 5.86 3.67 2.54
N CYS A 114 5.24 4.40 1.62
CA CYS A 114 5.27 4.06 0.22
C CYS A 114 6.68 4.09 -0.35
N HIS A 115 7.64 4.84 0.21
CA HIS A 115 9.03 4.95 -0.27
C HIS A 115 10.01 4.03 0.48
N SER A 116 9.51 3.22 1.41
CA SER A 116 10.32 2.40 2.31
C SER A 116 10.55 0.99 1.78
N THR A 117 11.20 0.11 2.57
CA THR A 117 11.41 -1.29 2.17
C THR A 117 10.11 -2.06 1.99
N LEU A 118 9.00 -1.54 2.53
CA LEU A 118 7.66 -2.12 2.38
C LEU A 118 7.21 -2.25 0.93
N GLN A 119 7.72 -1.43 0.00
CA GLN A 119 7.44 -1.58 -1.44
C GLN A 119 7.73 -2.99 -1.95
N LYS A 120 8.74 -3.65 -1.38
CA LYS A 120 9.27 -4.95 -1.81
C LYS A 120 8.91 -6.11 -0.87
N SER A 121 8.24 -5.83 0.26
CA SER A 121 7.97 -6.84 1.28
C SER A 121 6.49 -6.99 1.61
N LEU A 122 5.72 -5.90 1.57
CA LEU A 122 4.34 -5.89 2.06
C LEU A 122 3.40 -6.58 1.07
N ARG A 123 2.71 -7.63 1.54
CA ARG A 123 1.81 -8.48 0.75
C ARG A 123 0.35 -8.33 1.17
N SER A 124 0.09 -8.05 2.44
CA SER A 124 -1.26 -7.88 2.97
C SER A 124 -1.34 -6.61 3.81
N LEU A 125 -2.32 -5.77 3.50
CA LEU A 125 -2.54 -4.51 4.20
C LEU A 125 -4.03 -4.33 4.51
N GLU A 126 -4.32 -4.17 5.80
CA GLU A 126 -5.67 -3.94 6.31
C GLU A 126 -5.76 -2.53 6.92
N LEU A 127 -6.57 -1.69 6.28
CA LEU A 127 -6.80 -0.29 6.64
C LEU A 127 -8.29 0.03 6.81
N SER A 128 -9.14 -0.96 7.12
CA SER A 128 -10.56 -0.72 7.34
C SER A 128 -10.85 0.13 8.59
N LYS A 129 -11.99 0.84 8.60
CA LYS A 129 -12.51 1.65 9.72
C LYS A 129 -11.60 2.79 10.20
N LYS A 130 -11.10 3.62 9.27
CA LYS A 130 -10.11 4.67 9.56
C LYS A 130 -10.46 6.07 9.06
N LYS A 131 -11.66 6.27 8.50
CA LYS A 131 -12.09 7.55 7.90
C LYS A 131 -11.11 8.08 6.83
N ILE A 132 -10.36 7.19 6.17
CA ILE A 132 -9.39 7.58 5.13
C ILE A 132 -10.16 8.13 3.94
N LYS A 133 -9.83 9.36 3.51
CA LYS A 133 -10.49 10.01 2.36
C LYS A 133 -9.82 9.73 1.02
N ALA A 134 -8.51 9.56 1.02
CA ALA A 134 -7.73 9.25 -0.17
C ALA A 134 -6.44 8.52 0.20
N LEU A 135 -5.97 7.68 -0.72
CA LEU A 135 -4.62 7.14 -0.68
C LEU A 135 -3.69 8.01 -1.56
N PRO A 136 -2.43 8.22 -1.16
CA PRO A 136 -1.47 8.94 -1.99
C PRO A 136 -1.17 8.18 -3.28
N VAL A 137 -0.77 8.86 -4.36
CA VAL A 137 -0.43 8.19 -5.62
C VAL A 137 0.78 7.25 -5.49
N GLN A 138 1.70 7.57 -4.58
CA GLN A 138 2.85 6.75 -4.23
C GLN A 138 2.42 5.40 -3.60
N PHE A 139 1.18 5.25 -3.11
CA PHE A 139 0.66 3.97 -2.63
C PHE A 139 0.78 2.86 -3.68
N CYS A 140 0.69 3.22 -4.97
CA CYS A 140 0.82 2.30 -6.10
C CYS A 140 2.26 1.75 -6.28
N GLN A 141 3.23 2.22 -5.50
CA GLN A 141 4.60 1.68 -5.46
C GLN A 141 4.73 0.41 -4.61
N LEU A 142 3.69 0.03 -3.85
CA LEU A 142 3.64 -1.21 -3.07
C LEU A 142 3.38 -2.42 -4.01
N GLN A 143 4.31 -2.69 -4.92
CA GLN A 143 4.12 -3.62 -6.05
C GLN A 143 3.94 -5.08 -5.63
N GLU A 144 4.39 -5.47 -4.43
CA GLU A 144 4.24 -6.82 -3.89
C GLU A 144 2.89 -7.06 -3.20
N LEU A 145 2.03 -6.04 -3.12
CA LEU A 145 0.75 -6.12 -2.42
C LEU A 145 -0.21 -7.06 -3.16
N LYS A 146 -0.71 -8.07 -2.44
CA LYS A 146 -1.67 -9.06 -2.93
C LYS A 146 -3.06 -8.86 -2.36
N ASN A 147 -3.14 -8.44 -1.10
CA ASN A 147 -4.38 -8.31 -0.36
C ASN A 147 -4.49 -6.90 0.20
N LEU A 148 -5.56 -6.19 -0.17
CA LEU A 148 -5.84 -4.84 0.29
C LEU A 148 -7.29 -4.75 0.78
N LYS A 149 -7.45 -4.35 2.03
CA LYS A 149 -8.76 -4.10 2.64
C LYS A 149 -8.85 -2.66 3.12
N LEU A 150 -9.90 -1.99 2.67
CA LEU A 150 -10.16 -0.56 2.83
C LEU A 150 -11.62 -0.31 3.24
N ASP A 151 -12.30 -1.31 3.79
CA ASP A 151 -13.73 -1.25 4.09
C ASP A 151 -14.02 -0.19 5.15
N ASP A 152 -15.25 0.35 5.15
CA ASP A 152 -15.69 1.33 6.16
C ASP A 152 -14.77 2.55 6.28
N ASN A 153 -14.38 3.12 5.14
CA ASN A 153 -13.61 4.36 5.07
C ASN A 153 -14.45 5.47 4.40
N GLU A 154 -13.80 6.60 4.09
CA GLU A 154 -14.44 7.72 3.41
C GLU A 154 -13.79 7.97 2.04
N LEU A 155 -13.29 6.92 1.38
CA LEU A 155 -12.55 7.06 0.13
C LEU A 155 -13.42 7.69 -0.94
N ILE A 156 -13.00 8.84 -1.46
CA ILE A 156 -13.66 9.55 -2.57
C ILE A 156 -13.04 9.25 -3.93
N ARG A 157 -11.88 8.60 -3.96
CA ARG A 157 -11.20 8.15 -5.17
C ARG A 157 -10.10 7.14 -4.84
N PHE A 158 -9.84 6.24 -5.78
CA PHE A 158 -8.56 5.54 -5.84
C PHE A 158 -7.48 6.41 -6.50
N PRO A 159 -6.19 6.16 -6.23
CA PRO A 159 -5.09 6.74 -7.01
C PRO A 159 -5.25 6.46 -8.51
N CYS A 160 -4.89 7.43 -9.36
CA CYS A 160 -4.98 7.26 -10.81
C CYS A 160 -4.09 6.12 -11.35
N LYS A 161 -3.06 5.72 -10.60
CA LYS A 161 -2.10 4.65 -10.96
C LYS A 161 -2.39 3.31 -10.27
N ILE A 162 -3.61 3.08 -9.78
CA ILE A 162 -3.97 1.85 -9.05
C ILE A 162 -3.66 0.57 -9.85
N GLY A 163 -3.76 0.64 -11.19
CA GLY A 163 -3.40 -0.44 -12.12
C GLY A 163 -1.94 -0.91 -12.06
N GLN A 164 -1.04 -0.14 -11.43
CA GLN A 164 0.36 -0.55 -11.22
C GLN A 164 0.52 -1.65 -10.16
N LEU A 165 -0.51 -1.90 -9.34
CA LEU A 165 -0.53 -2.99 -8.37
C LEU A 165 -0.83 -4.34 -9.05
N ILE A 166 0.06 -4.75 -9.97
CA ILE A 166 -0.13 -5.92 -10.85
C ILE A 166 -0.23 -7.26 -10.10
N ASN A 167 0.26 -7.32 -8.86
CA ASN A 167 0.19 -8.51 -8.01
C ASN A 167 -1.05 -8.54 -7.11
N LEU A 168 -1.87 -7.50 -7.13
CA LEU A 168 -3.08 -7.43 -6.31
C LEU A 168 -4.08 -8.49 -6.78
N ARG A 169 -4.58 -9.30 -5.84
CA ARG A 169 -5.56 -10.37 -6.08
C ARG A 169 -6.85 -10.15 -5.31
N PHE A 170 -6.76 -9.58 -4.12
CA PHE A 170 -7.91 -9.32 -3.25
C PHE A 170 -8.01 -7.83 -2.96
N LEU A 171 -9.09 -7.20 -3.41
CA LEU A 171 -9.39 -5.81 -3.10
C LEU A 171 -10.80 -5.71 -2.50
N SER A 172 -10.86 -5.22 -1.27
CA SER A 172 -12.12 -4.85 -0.61
C SER A 172 -12.10 -3.37 -0.28
N ALA A 173 -13.09 -2.63 -0.78
CA ALA A 173 -13.31 -1.22 -0.46
C ALA A 173 -14.80 -0.94 -0.27
N ALA A 174 -15.49 -1.87 0.39
CA ALA A 174 -16.91 -1.75 0.70
C ALA A 174 -17.18 -0.56 1.64
N ARG A 175 -18.38 0.01 1.55
CA ARG A 175 -18.86 1.10 2.41
C ARG A 175 -17.90 2.30 2.41
N ASN A 176 -17.59 2.77 1.21
CA ASN A 176 -16.81 3.99 0.95
C ASN A 176 -17.66 5.02 0.19
N LYS A 177 -17.05 6.10 -0.32
CA LYS A 177 -17.74 7.20 -1.01
C LYS A 177 -17.24 7.38 -2.44
N LEU A 178 -16.92 6.28 -3.13
CA LEU A 178 -16.35 6.32 -4.48
C LEU A 178 -17.43 6.69 -5.52
N PRO A 179 -17.28 7.81 -6.24
CA PRO A 179 -18.20 8.16 -7.33
C PRO A 179 -17.82 7.50 -8.66
N PHE A 180 -16.52 7.24 -8.88
CA PHE A 180 -15.96 6.67 -10.11
C PHE A 180 -14.70 5.84 -9.80
N LEU A 181 -14.41 4.86 -10.66
CA LEU A 181 -13.13 4.16 -10.72
C LEU A 181 -12.18 4.82 -11.74
N PRO A 182 -10.85 4.88 -11.52
CA PRO A 182 -9.91 5.40 -12.51
C PRO A 182 -9.78 4.46 -13.72
N SER A 183 -9.46 4.99 -14.91
CA SER A 183 -9.28 4.19 -16.13
C SER A 183 -8.28 3.04 -16.00
N GLU A 184 -7.20 3.25 -15.25
CA GLU A 184 -6.16 2.26 -14.92
C GLU A 184 -6.68 1.09 -14.08
N PHE A 185 -7.88 1.18 -13.49
CA PHE A 185 -8.51 0.05 -12.80
C PHE A 185 -8.72 -1.14 -13.73
N ARG A 186 -8.87 -0.89 -15.05
CA ARG A 186 -8.94 -1.91 -16.11
C ARG A 186 -7.68 -2.79 -16.20
N ASN A 187 -6.55 -2.32 -15.68
CA ASN A 187 -5.27 -3.05 -15.75
C ASN A 187 -5.10 -4.05 -14.59
N LEU A 188 -6.02 -4.10 -13.63
CA LEU A 188 -5.98 -5.04 -12.51
C LEU A 188 -6.50 -6.43 -12.94
N SER A 189 -5.98 -7.46 -12.26
CA SER A 189 -6.41 -8.86 -12.44
C SER A 189 -6.64 -9.50 -11.07
N LEU A 190 -7.84 -9.30 -10.55
CA LEU A 190 -8.26 -9.68 -9.21
C LEU A 190 -8.94 -11.05 -9.20
N GLU A 191 -8.79 -11.76 -8.09
CA GLU A 191 -9.57 -12.95 -7.78
C GLU A 191 -10.87 -12.55 -7.08
N TYR A 192 -10.82 -11.51 -6.24
CA TYR A 192 -11.94 -11.01 -5.46
C TYR A 192 -11.97 -9.49 -5.43
N LEU A 193 -13.14 -8.93 -5.71
CA LEU A 193 -13.42 -7.50 -5.64
C LEU A 193 -14.72 -7.25 -4.87
N ASP A 194 -14.63 -6.45 -3.81
CA ASP A 194 -15.81 -5.91 -3.11
C ASP A 194 -15.81 -4.39 -3.16
N LEU A 195 -16.86 -3.84 -3.77
CA LEU A 195 -17.13 -2.40 -3.86
C LEU A 195 -18.53 -2.05 -3.34
N PHE A 196 -19.18 -2.96 -2.61
CA PHE A 196 -20.54 -2.79 -2.12
C PHE A 196 -20.69 -1.53 -1.28
N GLY A 197 -21.80 -0.79 -1.45
CA GLY A 197 -22.11 0.37 -0.61
C GLY A 197 -21.24 1.59 -0.88
N ASN A 198 -20.76 1.73 -2.12
CA ASN A 198 -20.17 2.98 -2.62
C ASN A 198 -21.21 3.87 -3.31
N THR A 199 -20.93 5.17 -3.40
CA THR A 199 -21.82 6.17 -3.99
C THR A 199 -21.52 6.43 -5.46
N PHE A 200 -21.54 5.37 -6.28
CA PHE A 200 -21.22 5.48 -7.71
C PHE A 200 -22.22 6.39 -8.43
N GLU A 201 -21.70 7.34 -9.21
CA GLU A 201 -22.51 8.27 -9.98
C GLU A 201 -22.85 7.70 -11.36
N GLN A 202 -24.03 8.04 -11.89
CA GLN A 202 -24.34 7.69 -13.28
C GLN A 202 -23.40 8.44 -14.23
N PRO A 203 -22.90 7.77 -15.30
CA PRO A 203 -22.07 8.42 -16.30
C PRO A 203 -22.75 9.68 -16.87
N LYS A 204 -21.99 10.77 -16.97
CA LYS A 204 -22.46 12.01 -17.56
C LYS A 204 -22.55 11.87 -19.08
N VAL A 205 -23.63 12.38 -19.66
CA VAL A 205 -23.86 12.39 -21.12
C VAL A 205 -22.83 13.24 -21.86
N LEU A 206 -22.41 14.36 -21.26
CA LEU A 206 -21.47 15.30 -21.88
C LEU A 206 -20.09 15.25 -21.19
N PRO A 207 -19.00 15.23 -21.97
CA PRO A 207 -17.65 15.24 -21.43
C PRO A 207 -17.27 16.63 -20.91
N VAL A 208 -16.34 16.67 -19.96
CA VAL A 208 -15.72 17.93 -19.51
C VAL A 208 -14.50 18.20 -20.40
N ILE A 209 -14.57 19.27 -21.21
CA ILE A 209 -13.52 19.64 -22.16
C ILE A 209 -12.67 20.77 -21.56
N LYS A 210 -11.39 20.51 -21.33
CA LYS A 210 -10.38 21.47 -20.86
C LYS A 210 -9.17 21.46 -21.80
N LEU A 211 -9.39 21.57 -23.10
CA LEU A 211 -8.30 21.61 -24.06
C LEU A 211 -7.73 23.04 -24.16
N GLN A 212 -6.40 23.13 -24.10
CA GLN A 212 -5.66 24.37 -24.32
C GLN A 212 -4.78 24.22 -25.57
N ALA A 213 -4.84 25.20 -26.47
CA ALA A 213 -4.01 25.26 -27.68
C ALA A 213 -3.51 26.71 -27.89
N PRO A 214 -2.19 26.94 -28.01
CA PRO A 214 -1.11 25.97 -27.86
C PRO A 214 -0.97 25.46 -26.41
N LEU A 215 -0.32 24.30 -26.22
CA LEU A 215 0.01 23.81 -24.88
C LEU A 215 0.99 24.77 -24.22
N THR A 216 0.90 24.92 -22.90
CA THR A 216 1.90 25.67 -22.15
C THR A 216 3.26 24.98 -22.22
N LEU A 217 4.34 25.75 -22.00
CA LEU A 217 5.68 25.17 -21.89
C LEU A 217 5.71 24.12 -20.78
N LEU A 218 5.07 24.39 -19.64
CA LEU A 218 4.96 23.47 -18.51
C LEU A 218 4.33 22.13 -18.93
N GLU A 219 3.18 22.15 -19.58
CA GLU A 219 2.49 20.93 -20.04
C GLU A 219 3.35 20.16 -21.06
N SER A 220 3.99 20.88 -22.00
CA SER A 220 4.84 20.29 -23.04
C SER A 220 6.07 19.62 -22.45
N SER A 221 6.76 20.31 -21.52
CA SER A 221 7.91 19.78 -20.79
C SER A 221 7.52 18.57 -19.93
N ALA A 222 6.41 18.66 -19.20
CA ALA A 222 5.93 17.57 -18.35
C ALA A 222 5.59 16.30 -19.16
N ARG A 223 4.87 16.46 -20.28
CA ARG A 223 4.58 15.34 -21.20
C ARG A 223 5.85 14.72 -21.74
N THR A 224 6.86 15.53 -22.07
CA THR A 224 8.15 15.06 -22.58
C THR A 224 8.93 14.27 -21.53
N ILE A 225 8.98 14.78 -20.29
CA ILE A 225 9.61 14.10 -19.14
C ILE A 225 8.98 12.73 -18.92
N LEU A 226 7.64 12.66 -18.86
CA LEU A 226 6.92 11.41 -18.59
C LEU A 226 7.03 10.42 -19.76
N HIS A 227 6.88 10.90 -21.00
CA HIS A 227 6.98 10.07 -22.20
C HIS A 227 8.36 9.41 -22.32
N ASN A 228 9.42 10.18 -22.08
CA ASN A 228 10.81 9.71 -22.18
C ASN A 228 11.30 9.07 -20.87
N ARG A 229 10.43 8.91 -19.86
CA ARG A 229 10.75 8.36 -18.53
C ARG A 229 11.99 9.00 -17.90
N ILE A 230 12.14 10.31 -18.10
CA ILE A 230 13.27 11.06 -17.56
C ILE A 230 13.17 11.05 -16.04
N PRO A 231 14.20 10.63 -15.29
CA PRO A 231 14.18 10.67 -13.83
C PRO A 231 13.96 12.09 -13.31
N TYR A 232 13.06 12.24 -12.35
CA TYR A 232 12.82 13.48 -11.63
C TYR A 232 12.67 13.20 -10.14
N GLY A 233 12.84 14.24 -9.34
CA GLY A 233 12.60 14.19 -7.91
C GLY A 233 12.70 15.58 -7.31
N SER A 234 12.32 15.71 -6.04
CA SER A 234 12.34 16.98 -5.31
C SER A 234 13.74 17.59 -5.16
N HIS A 235 14.78 16.82 -5.45
CA HIS A 235 16.18 17.27 -5.49
C HIS A 235 16.58 17.90 -6.84
N ILE A 236 15.80 17.68 -7.90
CA ILE A 236 16.05 18.20 -9.27
C ILE A 236 15.09 19.35 -9.59
N ILE A 237 13.80 19.15 -9.29
CA ILE A 237 12.75 20.10 -9.61
C ILE A 237 11.89 20.38 -8.36
N PRO A 238 11.21 21.54 -8.29
CA PRO A 238 10.31 21.86 -7.19
C PRO A 238 9.28 20.75 -6.91
N PHE A 239 9.01 20.52 -5.62
CA PHE A 239 8.12 19.45 -5.15
C PHE A 239 6.72 19.47 -5.79
N HIS A 240 6.14 20.65 -6.02
CA HIS A 240 4.82 20.77 -6.66
C HIS A 240 4.84 20.22 -8.10
N LEU A 241 5.95 20.40 -8.84
CA LEU A 241 6.09 19.82 -10.19
C LEU A 241 6.22 18.31 -10.13
N CYS A 242 6.92 17.75 -9.13
CA CYS A 242 6.93 16.31 -8.92
C CYS A 242 5.51 15.78 -8.69
N GLN A 243 4.70 16.47 -7.90
CA GLN A 243 3.32 16.08 -7.63
C GLN A 243 2.45 16.12 -8.89
N ASP A 244 2.62 17.12 -9.75
CA ASP A 244 1.92 17.21 -11.03
C ASP A 244 2.29 16.05 -11.97
N LEU A 245 3.58 15.70 -12.04
CA LEU A 245 4.07 14.56 -12.82
C LEU A 245 3.59 13.22 -12.24
N ASP A 246 3.59 13.08 -10.92
CA ASP A 246 3.16 11.87 -10.23
C ASP A 246 1.65 11.62 -10.42
N THR A 247 0.84 12.68 -10.44
CA THR A 247 -0.62 12.62 -10.60
C THR A 247 -1.10 12.80 -12.05
N ALA A 248 -0.16 12.89 -13.00
CA ALA A 248 -0.47 12.96 -14.42
C ALA A 248 -1.36 11.78 -14.84
N LYS A 249 -2.38 12.11 -15.62
CA LYS A 249 -3.36 11.14 -16.12
C LYS A 249 -2.87 10.58 -17.44
N ILE A 250 -3.33 9.40 -17.82
CA ILE A 250 -2.95 8.76 -19.06
C ILE A 250 -4.17 8.73 -19.98
N CYS A 251 -4.00 9.26 -21.19
CA CYS A 251 -4.95 9.14 -22.28
C CYS A 251 -5.02 7.69 -22.75
N VAL A 252 -6.16 7.28 -23.31
CA VAL A 252 -6.32 5.96 -23.95
C VAL A 252 -5.26 5.66 -25.01
N CYS A 253 -4.69 6.68 -25.68
CA CYS A 253 -3.57 6.50 -26.61
C CYS A 253 -2.17 6.39 -25.96
N GLY A 254 -2.10 6.37 -24.63
CA GLY A 254 -0.85 6.32 -23.86
C GLY A 254 -0.18 7.67 -23.59
N ARG A 255 -0.67 8.77 -24.17
CA ARG A 255 -0.12 10.11 -23.90
C ARG A 255 -0.53 10.64 -22.53
N PHE A 256 0.36 11.37 -21.87
CA PHE A 256 0.06 11.99 -20.58
C PHE A 256 -0.79 13.27 -20.73
N CYS A 257 -1.67 13.46 -19.76
CA CYS A 257 -2.59 14.58 -19.63
C CYS A 257 -2.45 15.20 -18.23
N LEU A 258 -2.01 16.47 -18.15
CA LEU A 258 -1.97 17.18 -16.87
C LEU A 258 -3.15 18.14 -16.76
N ASN A 259 -3.04 19.33 -17.37
CA ASN A 259 -4.04 20.40 -17.33
C ASN A 259 -4.88 20.47 -18.61
N SER A 260 -4.32 20.04 -19.75
CA SER A 260 -5.03 20.03 -21.04
C SER A 260 -5.58 18.64 -21.37
N PHE A 261 -6.88 18.43 -21.17
CA PHE A 261 -7.55 17.13 -21.38
C PHE A 261 -9.06 17.25 -21.64
N ILE A 262 -9.64 16.20 -22.21
CA ILE A 262 -11.07 15.90 -22.14
C ILE A 262 -11.26 14.81 -21.08
N GLN A 263 -12.27 14.94 -20.24
CA GLN A 263 -12.67 13.93 -19.27
C GLN A 263 -14.04 13.38 -19.65
N GLY A 264 -14.12 12.07 -19.82
CA GLY A 264 -15.36 11.35 -20.10
C GLY A 264 -15.62 10.30 -19.01
N THR A 265 -16.88 9.88 -18.91
CA THR A 265 -17.29 8.81 -18.00
C THR A 265 -18.01 7.72 -18.77
N THR A 266 -17.68 6.47 -18.51
CA THR A 266 -18.32 5.29 -19.13
C THR A 266 -18.59 4.24 -18.07
N THR A 267 -19.31 3.17 -18.38
CA THR A 267 -19.40 2.01 -17.50
C THR A 267 -18.31 0.98 -17.84
N MET A 268 -17.99 0.12 -16.88
CA MET A 268 -17.30 -1.16 -17.09
C MET A 268 -18.04 -2.26 -16.36
N ASN A 269 -18.02 -3.45 -16.92
CA ASN A 269 -18.36 -4.65 -16.17
C ASN A 269 -17.17 -5.05 -15.29
N LEU A 270 -17.38 -5.17 -13.98
CA LEU A 270 -16.34 -5.50 -13.01
C LEU A 270 -15.80 -6.92 -13.16
N HIS A 271 -16.53 -7.84 -13.79
CA HIS A 271 -16.01 -9.17 -14.10
C HIS A 271 -14.87 -9.14 -15.14
N SER A 272 -14.68 -8.03 -15.86
CA SER A 272 -13.52 -7.88 -16.74
C SER A 272 -12.20 -7.76 -15.98
N VAL A 273 -12.24 -7.42 -14.69
CA VAL A 273 -11.06 -7.22 -13.83
C VAL A 273 -11.02 -8.17 -12.64
N ALA A 274 -12.12 -8.84 -12.28
CA ALA A 274 -12.20 -9.70 -11.11
C ALA A 274 -13.01 -10.98 -11.38
N HIS A 275 -12.55 -12.13 -10.86
CA HIS A 275 -13.30 -13.38 -10.96
C HIS A 275 -14.57 -13.37 -10.09
N THR A 276 -14.42 -13.03 -8.81
CA THR A 276 -15.52 -12.84 -7.87
C THR A 276 -15.76 -11.35 -7.63
N VAL A 277 -17.00 -10.90 -7.84
CA VAL A 277 -17.43 -9.51 -7.60
C VAL A 277 -18.58 -9.53 -6.60
N VAL A 278 -18.43 -8.79 -5.50
CA VAL A 278 -19.54 -8.49 -4.60
C VAL A 278 -20.33 -7.33 -5.19
N LEU A 279 -21.67 -7.50 -5.24
CA LEU A 279 -22.62 -6.59 -5.89
C LEU A 279 -22.35 -5.13 -5.52
N VAL A 280 -22.36 -4.25 -6.52
CA VAL A 280 -22.01 -2.83 -6.37
C VAL A 280 -23.11 -2.06 -5.62
N ASP A 281 -24.35 -2.44 -5.85
CA ASP A 281 -25.55 -1.85 -5.26
C ASP A 281 -26.56 -2.92 -4.82
N ASN A 282 -27.63 -2.47 -4.15
CA ASN A 282 -28.72 -3.34 -3.70
C ASN A 282 -29.54 -3.95 -4.85
N LEU A 283 -29.26 -3.56 -6.10
CA LEU A 283 -29.96 -4.04 -7.30
C LEU A 283 -29.16 -5.13 -8.04
N GLY A 284 -27.98 -5.49 -7.55
CA GLY A 284 -27.17 -6.55 -8.13
C GLY A 284 -26.37 -6.13 -9.35
N GLY A 285 -26.14 -4.84 -9.55
CA GLY A 285 -25.29 -4.34 -10.61
C GLY A 285 -23.84 -4.81 -10.43
N THR A 286 -23.24 -5.31 -11.51
CA THR A 286 -21.79 -5.58 -11.62
C THR A 286 -21.09 -4.55 -12.48
N GLU A 287 -21.80 -3.48 -12.85
CA GLU A 287 -21.25 -2.35 -13.58
C GLU A 287 -20.81 -1.24 -12.65
N ALA A 288 -19.66 -0.64 -12.94
CA ALA A 288 -19.16 0.53 -12.23
C ALA A 288 -18.78 1.64 -13.23
N PRO A 289 -19.01 2.91 -12.88
CA PRO A 289 -18.62 4.03 -13.72
C PRO A 289 -17.10 4.29 -13.61
N ILE A 290 -16.46 4.46 -14.76
CA ILE A 290 -15.05 4.82 -14.89
C ILE A 290 -14.93 6.26 -15.35
N ILE A 291 -13.95 6.95 -14.79
CA ILE A 291 -13.44 8.21 -15.32
C ILE A 291 -12.22 7.99 -16.23
N SER A 292 -12.32 8.46 -17.48
CA SER A 292 -11.28 8.37 -18.50
C SER A 292 -10.85 9.75 -18.96
N TYR A 293 -9.60 9.87 -19.39
CA TYR A 293 -9.02 11.12 -19.87
C TYR A 293 -8.54 10.99 -21.32
N PHE A 294 -8.59 12.09 -22.07
CA PHE A 294 -8.22 12.11 -23.47
C PHE A 294 -7.39 13.35 -23.79
N CYS A 295 -6.30 13.18 -24.54
CA CYS A 295 -5.37 14.27 -24.86
C CYS A 295 -5.84 15.18 -26.01
N SER A 296 -6.87 14.77 -26.76
CA SER A 296 -7.40 15.50 -27.92
C SER A 296 -8.83 15.07 -28.22
N LEU A 297 -9.54 15.87 -29.03
CA LEU A 297 -10.88 15.53 -29.52
C LEU A 297 -10.87 14.24 -30.35
N GLY A 298 -9.84 14.02 -31.17
CA GLY A 298 -9.71 12.78 -31.95
C GLY A 298 -9.60 11.53 -31.08
N CYS A 299 -8.85 11.58 -29.97
CA CYS A 299 -8.80 10.46 -29.02
C CYS A 299 -10.15 10.20 -28.36
N TYR A 300 -10.90 11.26 -28.03
CA TYR A 300 -12.22 11.13 -27.44
C TYR A 300 -13.23 10.48 -28.41
N VAL A 301 -13.31 10.97 -29.65
CA VAL A 301 -14.24 10.45 -30.67
C VAL A 301 -13.93 8.99 -30.99
N ASN A 302 -12.66 8.66 -31.30
CA ASN A 302 -12.26 7.29 -31.64
C ASN A 302 -12.55 6.29 -30.51
N SER A 303 -12.44 6.73 -29.25
CA SER A 303 -12.78 5.87 -28.11
C SER A 303 -14.29 5.74 -27.89
N SER A 304 -15.07 6.78 -28.20
CA SER A 304 -16.52 6.77 -28.01
C SER A 304 -17.21 5.80 -28.97
N ASP A 305 -16.63 5.57 -30.15
CA ASP A 305 -17.11 4.56 -31.09
C ASP A 305 -16.72 3.12 -30.69
N MET A 306 -15.73 2.94 -29.82
CA MET A 306 -15.36 1.64 -29.22
C MET A 306 -16.16 1.31 -27.93
N LEU A 307 -16.95 2.28 -27.44
CA LEU A 307 -17.72 2.21 -26.20
C LEU A 307 -19.24 2.13 -26.46
N LYS A 308 -19.66 2.06 -27.74
CA LYS A 308 -21.00 1.67 -28.18
C LYS A 308 -21.03 0.18 -28.48
#